data_AF-J9SUD3-F1
#
_entry.id   AF-J9SUD3-F1
#
_cell.length_a   1.000
_cell.length_b   1.000
_cell.length_c   1.000
_cell.angle_alpha   90.00
_cell.angle_beta   90.00
_cell.angle_gamma   90.00
#
_symmetry.space_group_name_H-M   'P 1'
#
loop_
_entity.id
_entity.type
_entity.pdbx_description
1 polymer ?
#
loop_
_entity_poly.entity_id
_entity_poly.type
_entity_poly.pdbx_seq_one_letter_code
_entity_poly.pdbx_strand_id
1 'polypeptide(L)'
;YWHYHDHVVGTDHGIGGIGKGLYGRVVVRRKGDILPDQTCTVVFNDMMINNKTAHNSVNFEATVGDRLEFVMITHVEYYHTFHIHGHRCADNGTGLLTGPDDASRVIDNKICGRADSFGLQIIARDRVGAAAWMYHCHVQSH
;
A
#
# COMPACT_ATOMS: atom_id res chain seq x y z
N TYR A 1 -6.49 -0.84 -8.50
CA TYR A 1 -5.07 -0.47 -8.31
C TYR A 1 -4.22 -1.54 -8.96
N TRP A 2 -3.17 -1.14 -9.65
CA TRP A 2 -2.33 -2.01 -10.47
C TRP A 2 -0.86 -1.62 -10.32
N HIS A 3 0.03 -2.38 -10.96
CA HIS A 3 1.45 -2.09 -11.01
C HIS A 3 2.07 -2.49 -12.35
N TYR A 4 3.28 -2.01 -12.61
CA TYR A 4 4.13 -2.46 -13.70
C TYR A 4 5.49 -2.88 -13.13
N HIS A 5 6.19 -3.79 -13.81
CA HIS A 5 7.55 -4.16 -13.46
C HIS A 5 8.31 -4.71 -14.67
N ASP A 6 9.64 -4.80 -14.53
CA ASP A 6 10.50 -5.51 -15.48
C ASP A 6 10.23 -7.03 -15.47
N HIS A 7 10.42 -7.68 -16.62
CA HIS A 7 10.19 -9.13 -16.77
C HIS A 7 11.39 -9.89 -17.33
N VAL A 8 12.53 -9.24 -17.61
CA VAL A 8 13.65 -9.90 -18.32
C VAL A 8 15.02 -9.69 -17.70
N VAL A 9 15.19 -8.77 -16.74
CA VAL A 9 16.48 -8.56 -16.09
C VAL A 9 16.74 -9.67 -15.07
N GLY A 10 17.84 -10.39 -15.25
CA GLY A 10 18.32 -11.45 -14.36
C GLY A 10 17.71 -12.83 -14.63
N THR A 11 16.39 -12.92 -14.87
CA THR A 11 15.70 -14.16 -15.27
C THR A 11 14.57 -13.86 -16.25
N ASP A 12 14.00 -14.89 -16.88
CA ASP A 12 12.82 -14.77 -17.77
C ASP A 12 11.53 -14.31 -17.04
N HIS A 13 11.61 -14.11 -15.73
CA HIS A 13 10.54 -13.58 -14.88
C HIS A 13 10.97 -12.30 -14.14
N GLY A 14 12.03 -11.63 -14.59
CA GLY A 14 12.43 -10.31 -14.11
C GLY A 14 12.92 -10.25 -12.66
N ILE A 15 13.32 -11.37 -12.05
CA ILE A 15 13.68 -11.43 -10.62
C ILE A 15 14.79 -10.41 -10.30
N GLY A 16 15.79 -10.28 -11.17
CA GLY A 16 16.88 -9.32 -10.98
C GLY A 16 16.43 -7.87 -11.14
N GLY A 17 15.51 -7.58 -12.05
CA GLY A 17 14.96 -6.25 -12.27
C GLY A 17 14.09 -5.78 -11.10
N ILE A 18 13.13 -6.62 -10.69
CA ILE A 18 12.26 -6.37 -9.54
C ILE A 18 13.10 -6.18 -8.27
N GLY A 19 14.06 -7.08 -8.02
CA GLY A 19 14.96 -6.98 -6.86
C GLY A 19 15.76 -5.67 -6.82
N LYS A 20 16.06 -5.08 -7.99
CA LYS A 20 16.80 -3.80 -8.12
C LYS A 20 15.90 -2.56 -8.21
N GLY A 21 14.58 -2.69 -8.12
CA GLY A 21 13.67 -1.55 -8.10
C GLY A 21 12.95 -1.24 -9.41
N LEU A 22 12.98 -2.12 -10.41
CA LEU A 22 12.22 -1.94 -11.66
C LEU A 22 10.75 -2.33 -11.47
N TYR A 23 10.04 -1.56 -10.65
CA TYR A 23 8.61 -1.68 -10.40
C TYR A 23 7.98 -0.29 -10.22
N GLY A 24 6.66 -0.19 -10.36
CA GLY A 24 5.96 1.06 -10.07
C GLY A 24 4.44 0.92 -10.07
N ARG A 25 3.76 1.94 -9.52
CA ARG A 25 2.29 1.95 -9.41
C ARG A 25 1.60 2.34 -10.72
N VAL A 26 0.42 1.75 -10.94
CA VAL A 26 -0.57 2.19 -11.93
C VAL A 26 -1.93 2.34 -11.26
N VAL A 27 -2.55 3.52 -11.39
CA VAL A 27 -3.90 3.77 -10.88
C VAL A 27 -4.80 4.08 -12.06
N VAL A 28 -5.79 3.21 -12.30
CA VAL A 28 -6.85 3.42 -13.28
C VAL A 28 -8.11 3.78 -12.52
N ARG A 29 -8.67 4.96 -12.79
CA ARG A 29 -9.85 5.49 -12.09
C ARG A 29 -11.11 5.32 -12.93
N ARG A 30 -12.22 4.97 -12.28
CA ARG A 30 -13.54 5.07 -12.88
C ARG A 30 -14.01 6.53 -12.85
N LYS A 31 -14.92 6.88 -13.75
CA LYS A 31 -15.58 8.18 -13.72
C LYS A 31 -16.29 8.36 -12.38
N GLY A 32 -15.99 9.43 -11.67
CA GLY A 32 -16.57 9.75 -10.35
C GLY A 32 -15.80 9.19 -9.15
N ASP A 33 -14.71 8.45 -9.36
CA ASP A 33 -13.83 8.05 -8.25
C ASP A 33 -13.29 9.29 -7.52
N ILE A 34 -13.29 9.24 -6.20
CA ILE A 34 -12.75 10.30 -5.35
C ILE A 34 -11.23 10.37 -5.51
N LEU A 35 -10.72 11.58 -5.78
CA LEU A 35 -9.29 11.84 -5.89
C LEU A 35 -8.69 12.13 -4.51
N PRO A 36 -7.47 11.64 -4.23
CA PRO A 36 -6.75 11.96 -3.00
C PRO A 36 -6.03 13.31 -3.09
N ASP A 37 -5.69 13.86 -1.94
CA ASP A 37 -4.77 14.98 -1.81
C ASP A 37 -3.31 14.51 -2.00
N GLN A 38 -3.01 13.28 -1.56
CA GLN A 38 -1.70 12.66 -1.70
C GLN A 38 -1.80 11.17 -2.04
N THR A 39 -1.06 10.70 -3.04
CA THR A 39 -0.90 9.27 -3.32
C THR A 39 0.47 8.76 -2.84
N CYS A 40 0.46 7.92 -1.81
CA CYS A 40 1.61 7.25 -1.21
C CYS A 40 1.83 5.86 -1.87
N THR A 41 3.06 5.52 -2.25
CA THR A 41 3.38 4.16 -2.74
C THR A 41 4.24 3.43 -1.74
N VAL A 42 3.78 2.24 -1.35
CA VAL A 42 4.49 1.32 -0.48
C VAL A 42 4.67 0.01 -1.24
N VAL A 43 5.92 -0.39 -1.42
CA VAL A 43 6.29 -1.66 -2.02
C VAL A 43 7.05 -2.49 -0.99
N PHE A 44 6.47 -3.61 -0.58
CA PHE A 44 7.19 -4.64 0.15
C PHE A 44 7.94 -5.49 -0.88
N ASN A 45 9.24 -5.27 -1.00
CA ASN A 45 10.11 -5.99 -1.92
C ASN A 45 11.12 -6.80 -1.12
N ASP A 46 10.90 -8.11 -1.03
CA ASP A 46 11.50 -8.94 0.03
C ASP A 46 11.35 -8.27 1.41
N MET A 47 12.44 -8.11 2.16
CA MET A 47 12.47 -7.53 3.50
C MET A 47 12.65 -6.01 3.49
N MET A 48 12.38 -5.35 2.36
CA MET A 48 12.59 -3.91 2.20
C MET A 48 11.28 -3.21 1.87
N ILE A 49 11.18 -1.96 2.32
CA ILE A 49 10.13 -1.03 1.89
C ILE A 49 10.73 -0.11 0.84
N ASN A 50 10.22 -0.14 -0.39
CA ASN A 50 10.71 0.67 -1.52
C ASN A 50 12.25 0.56 -1.72
N ASN A 51 12.80 -0.65 -1.54
CA ASN A 51 14.25 -0.93 -1.60
C ASN A 51 15.11 -0.10 -0.62
N LYS A 52 14.52 0.42 0.46
CA LYS A 52 15.27 1.08 1.53
C LYS A 52 15.80 0.05 2.53
N THR A 53 16.93 0.39 3.15
CA THR A 53 17.52 -0.38 4.25
C THR A 53 16.57 -0.44 5.45
N ALA A 54 16.74 -1.45 6.31
CA ALA A 54 15.95 -1.61 7.52
C ALA A 54 15.90 -0.31 8.35
N HIS A 55 14.72 -0.02 8.92
CA HIS A 55 14.44 1.18 9.72
C HIS A 55 14.69 2.53 9.00
N ASN A 56 14.73 2.53 7.66
CA ASN A 56 14.92 3.73 6.84
C ASN A 56 13.84 3.85 5.75
N SER A 57 12.60 3.46 6.10
CA SER A 57 11.46 3.55 5.18
C SER A 57 11.05 5.01 4.92
N VAL A 58 10.09 5.19 4.01
CA VAL A 58 9.59 6.51 3.63
C VAL A 58 8.57 6.99 4.66
N ASN A 59 8.78 8.16 5.24
CA ASN A 59 7.73 8.83 6.02
C ASN A 59 6.80 9.59 5.06
N PHE A 60 5.49 9.42 5.25
CA PHE A 60 4.48 10.20 4.55
C PHE A 60 3.89 11.21 5.52
N GLU A 61 4.06 12.49 5.21
CA GLU A 61 3.46 13.58 5.97
C GLU A 61 2.10 13.95 5.38
N ALA A 62 1.17 14.38 6.23
CA ALA A 62 -0.13 14.88 5.82
C ALA A 62 -0.73 15.77 6.92
N THR A 63 -1.62 16.66 6.51
CA THR A 63 -2.40 17.49 7.40
C THR A 63 -3.68 16.75 7.82
N VAL A 64 -4.17 17.09 9.01
CA VAL A 64 -5.46 16.64 9.52
C VAL A 64 -6.56 16.89 8.49
N GLY A 65 -7.29 15.83 8.13
CA GLY A 65 -8.36 15.92 7.13
C GLY A 65 -7.94 15.63 5.70
N ASP A 66 -6.63 15.60 5.40
CA ASP A 66 -6.15 15.22 4.08
C ASP A 66 -6.55 13.78 3.75
N ARG A 67 -6.91 13.56 2.49
CA ARG A 67 -7.17 12.24 1.94
C ARG A 67 -5.89 11.66 1.36
N LEU A 68 -5.41 10.59 1.99
CA LEU A 68 -4.26 9.85 1.50
C LEU A 68 -4.74 8.59 0.77
N GLU A 69 -4.21 8.38 -0.42
CA GLU A 69 -4.33 7.13 -1.17
C GLU A 69 -3.03 6.35 -1.05
N PHE A 70 -3.08 5.16 -0.46
CA PHE A 70 -1.96 4.24 -0.47
C PHE A 70 -2.13 3.26 -1.62
N VAL A 71 -1.10 3.12 -2.45
CA VAL A 71 -0.94 2.02 -3.40
C VAL A 71 0.08 1.07 -2.83
N MET A 72 -0.38 -0.11 -2.43
CA MET A 72 0.42 -1.15 -1.80
C MET A 72 0.71 -2.25 -2.82
N ILE A 73 1.99 -2.59 -3.00
CA ILE A 73 2.47 -3.63 -3.92
C ILE A 73 3.41 -4.57 -3.15
N THR A 74 3.35 -5.86 -3.41
CA THR A 74 4.26 -6.84 -2.81
C THR A 74 5.03 -7.59 -3.90
N HIS A 75 6.33 -7.80 -3.71
CA HIS A 75 7.23 -8.42 -4.68
C HIS A 75 8.22 -9.40 -4.02
N VAL A 76 8.77 -10.26 -4.89
CA VAL A 76 9.81 -11.27 -4.62
C VAL A 76 9.34 -12.38 -3.67
N GLU A 77 10.06 -12.74 -2.60
CA GLU A 77 9.94 -14.11 -2.06
C GLU A 77 8.88 -14.25 -0.96
N TYR A 78 8.69 -13.23 -0.13
CA TYR A 78 7.94 -13.35 1.12
C TYR A 78 6.48 -12.92 1.01
N TYR A 79 5.62 -13.54 1.82
CA TYR A 79 4.31 -12.97 2.14
C TYR A 79 4.47 -11.93 3.26
N HIS A 80 3.56 -10.98 3.30
CA HIS A 80 3.54 -9.92 4.30
C HIS A 80 2.12 -9.62 4.76
N THR A 81 2.01 -8.87 5.84
CA THR A 81 0.75 -8.27 6.30
C THR A 81 0.94 -6.76 6.43
N PHE A 82 0.35 -5.97 5.53
CA PHE A 82 0.44 -4.51 5.59
C PHE A 82 -0.54 -3.97 6.63
N HIS A 83 0.00 -3.26 7.63
CA HIS A 83 -0.76 -2.66 8.72
C HIS A 83 -0.50 -1.16 8.82
N ILE A 84 -1.53 -0.38 9.16
CA ILE A 84 -1.44 1.04 9.47
C ILE A 84 -2.11 1.35 10.81
N HIS A 85 -1.41 2.05 11.69
CA HIS A 85 -1.92 2.42 13.01
C HIS A 85 -2.96 3.54 12.89
N GLY A 86 -3.99 3.48 13.74
CA GLY A 86 -4.99 4.54 13.90
C GLY A 86 -5.93 4.75 12.70
N HIS A 87 -5.77 3.99 11.61
CA HIS A 87 -6.54 4.14 10.39
C HIS A 87 -7.06 2.79 9.90
N ARG A 88 -8.14 2.82 9.11
CA ARG A 88 -8.77 1.64 8.52
C ARG A 88 -9.38 2.00 7.18
N CYS A 89 -9.62 1.00 6.34
CA CYS A 89 -10.22 1.16 5.02
C CYS A 89 -11.15 -0.01 4.71
N ALA A 90 -11.99 0.13 3.69
CA ALA A 90 -12.73 -1.02 3.15
C ALA A 90 -11.81 -1.94 2.34
N ASP A 91 -12.01 -3.25 2.43
CA ASP A 91 -11.31 -4.24 1.61
C ASP A 91 -12.03 -4.42 0.27
N ASN A 92 -11.97 -3.40 -0.57
CA ASN A 92 -12.61 -3.38 -1.89
C ASN A 92 -11.80 -2.58 -2.91
N GLY A 93 -12.35 -2.37 -4.11
CA GLY A 93 -11.62 -1.76 -5.22
C GLY A 93 -11.17 -0.30 -5.03
N THR A 94 -11.76 0.45 -4.09
CA THR A 94 -11.44 1.86 -3.83
C THR A 94 -10.82 2.11 -2.46
N GLY A 95 -10.99 1.17 -1.52
CA GLY A 95 -10.66 1.38 -0.11
C GLY A 95 -11.76 2.08 0.69
N LEU A 96 -12.90 2.38 0.07
CA LEU A 96 -14.00 3.13 0.67
C LEU A 96 -15.29 2.32 0.55
N LEU A 97 -16.09 2.28 1.62
CA LEU A 97 -17.45 1.74 1.52
C LEU A 97 -18.28 2.62 0.58
N THR A 98 -19.03 2.00 -0.33
CA THR A 98 -19.88 2.76 -1.27
C THR A 98 -21.16 3.31 -0.63
N GLY A 99 -21.51 2.82 0.56
CA GLY A 99 -22.71 3.20 1.29
C GLY A 99 -23.03 2.23 2.43
N PRO A 100 -24.18 2.37 3.10
CA PRO A 100 -24.58 1.51 4.22
C PRO A 100 -24.82 0.04 3.82
N ASP A 101 -25.12 -0.21 2.54
CA ASP A 101 -25.37 -1.56 2.01
C ASP A 101 -24.10 -2.27 1.51
N ASP A 102 -22.94 -1.60 1.57
CA ASP A 102 -21.66 -2.20 1.19
C ASP A 102 -21.19 -3.16 2.28
N ALA A 103 -21.22 -4.47 1.98
CA ALA A 103 -20.81 -5.53 2.89
C ALA A 103 -19.29 -5.78 2.92
N SER A 104 -18.49 -4.94 2.25
CA SER A 104 -17.03 -5.06 2.28
C SER A 104 -16.51 -4.99 3.71
N ARG A 105 -15.55 -5.86 4.05
CA ARG A 105 -14.89 -5.81 5.36
C ARG A 105 -14.18 -4.47 5.54
N VAL A 106 -14.24 -3.92 6.75
CA VAL A 106 -13.38 -2.80 7.14
C VAL A 106 -12.16 -3.36 7.86
N ILE A 107 -10.97 -3.02 7.37
CA ILE A 107 -9.70 -3.61 7.81
C ILE A 107 -8.64 -2.53 8.06
N ASP A 108 -7.67 -2.85 8.92
CA ASP A 108 -6.45 -2.08 9.14
C ASP A 108 -5.18 -2.92 8.87
N ASN A 109 -5.36 -4.21 8.57
CA ASN A 109 -4.31 -5.18 8.30
C ASN A 109 -4.72 -6.12 7.15
N LYS A 110 -3.85 -6.28 6.15
CA LYS A 110 -4.12 -7.13 4.97
C LYS A 110 -2.92 -8.00 4.63
N ILE A 111 -3.15 -9.32 4.56
CA ILE A 111 -2.15 -10.26 4.01
C ILE A 111 -1.99 -10.02 2.50
N CYS A 112 -0.76 -10.15 2.02
CA CYS A 112 -0.38 -9.93 0.63
C CYS A 112 0.85 -10.79 0.28
N GLY A 113 0.88 -11.30 -0.95
CA GLY A 113 1.96 -12.10 -1.49
C GLY A 113 2.56 -11.50 -2.76
N ARG A 114 3.48 -12.24 -3.36
CA ARG A 114 4.17 -11.84 -4.60
C ARG A 114 3.18 -11.37 -5.68
N ALA A 115 3.47 -10.21 -6.24
CA ALA A 115 2.73 -9.53 -7.30
C ALA A 115 1.32 -9.06 -6.94
N ASP A 116 0.90 -9.19 -5.67
CA ASP A 116 -0.33 -8.55 -5.21
C ASP A 116 -0.20 -7.03 -5.30
N SER A 117 -1.29 -6.38 -5.69
CA SER A 117 -1.46 -4.94 -5.52
C SER A 117 -2.88 -4.62 -5.11
N PHE A 118 -2.99 -3.66 -4.20
CA PHE A 118 -4.26 -3.07 -3.80
C PHE A 118 -4.05 -1.61 -3.48
N GLY A 119 -5.14 -0.90 -3.28
CA GLY A 119 -5.06 0.46 -2.77
C GLY A 119 -6.17 0.72 -1.79
N LEU A 120 -5.88 1.67 -0.92
CA LEU A 120 -6.78 2.11 0.12
C LEU A 120 -6.75 3.62 0.21
N GLN A 121 -7.85 4.19 0.67
CA GLN A 121 -7.91 5.60 1.00
C GLN A 121 -8.27 5.76 2.46
N ILE A 122 -7.56 6.68 3.12
CA ILE A 122 -7.81 7.08 4.50
C ILE A 122 -7.96 8.59 4.58
N ILE A 123 -8.68 9.06 5.60
CA ILE A 123 -8.65 10.45 6.02
C ILE A 123 -7.67 10.56 7.18
N ALA A 124 -6.66 11.42 7.05
CA ALA A 124 -5.70 11.68 8.11
C ALA A 124 -6.43 12.14 9.38
N ARG A 125 -6.30 11.35 10.45
CA ARG A 125 -6.97 11.55 11.75
C ARG A 125 -8.49 11.40 11.76
N ASP A 126 -9.08 10.41 11.10
CA ASP A 126 -10.46 10.04 11.40
C ASP A 126 -10.58 9.57 12.87
N ARG A 127 -10.89 10.53 13.77
CA ARG A 127 -11.13 10.39 15.22
C ARG A 127 -9.93 10.01 16.10
N VAL A 128 -8.68 10.00 15.60
CA VAL A 128 -7.53 9.45 16.36
C VAL A 128 -6.47 10.45 16.85
N GLY A 129 -6.35 11.67 16.34
CA GLY A 129 -5.29 12.59 16.82
C GLY A 129 -4.10 12.77 15.86
N ALA A 130 -3.43 13.92 15.95
CA ALA A 130 -2.23 14.19 15.16
C ALA A 130 -1.06 13.50 15.87
N ALA A 131 -0.32 12.65 15.14
CA ALA A 131 0.77 11.88 15.71
C ALA A 131 1.64 11.29 14.58
N ALA A 132 2.74 10.66 14.97
CA ALA A 132 3.50 9.75 14.12
C ALA A 132 2.83 8.37 14.12
N TRP A 133 1.90 8.15 13.18
CA TRP A 133 1.21 6.87 13.02
C TRP A 133 2.07 5.91 12.20
N MET A 134 2.38 4.74 12.77
CA MET A 134 3.22 3.75 12.10
C MET A 134 2.46 3.05 10.97
N TYR A 135 3.20 2.67 9.93
CA TYR A 135 2.82 1.60 9.03
C TYR A 135 3.96 0.58 9.00
N HIS A 136 3.65 -0.70 9.00
CA HIS A 136 4.66 -1.75 9.02
C HIS A 136 4.13 -3.08 8.50
N CYS A 137 5.05 -4.02 8.23
CA CYS A 137 4.70 -5.43 8.12
C CYS A 137 4.32 -5.95 9.51
N HIS A 138 3.21 -6.68 9.65
CA HIS A 138 2.80 -7.23 10.95
C HIS A 138 3.30 -8.67 11.18
N VAL A 139 4.09 -9.23 10.27
CA VAL A 139 4.86 -10.44 10.57
C VAL A 139 5.96 -10.05 11.56
N GLN A 140 5.95 -10.64 12.75
CA GLN A 140 6.73 -10.11 13.89
C GLN A 140 8.25 -10.02 13.68
N SER A 141 8.82 -10.86 12.81
CA SER A 141 10.25 -10.86 12.50
C SER A 141 10.62 -9.96 11.31
N HIS A 142 9.63 -9.40 10.62
CA HIS A 142 9.82 -8.55 9.43
C HIS A 142 9.99 -7.07 9.81
#